data_AF-A0A0H2QYM7-F1
#
_entry.id   AF-A0A0H2QYM7-F1
#
_cell.length_a   1.000
_cell.length_b   1.000
_cell.length_c   1.000
_cell.angle_alpha   90.00
_cell.angle_beta   90.00
_cell.angle_gamma   90.00
#
_symmetry.space_group_name_H-M   'P 1'
#
loop_
_entity.id
_entity.type
_entity.pdbx_description
1 polymer ?
#
loop_
_entity_poly.entity_id
_entity_poly.type
_entity_poly.pdbx_seq_one_letter_code
_entity_poly.pdbx_strand_id
1 'polypeptide(L)'
;ERPENLPKAIFYFKSRRLARRAVDILRLLLPEHLRSSLYAYTAVYSDKYKEKVMKWFRTGQVRWLFCTDAAGMGCDIPDIEFSVVYGVDDLCSAMQKGGRAGRMPGMQARMIWLIE
;
A
#
# COMPACT_ATOMS: atom_id res chain seq x y z
N GLU A 1 -18.67 6.69 4.27
CA GLU A 1 -17.63 6.02 5.08
C GLU A 1 -16.60 7.02 5.57
N ARG A 2 -16.02 6.84 6.76
CA ARG A 2 -14.94 7.70 7.27
C ARG A 2 -13.58 7.15 6.82
N PRO A 3 -12.53 7.98 6.65
CA PRO A 3 -11.18 7.50 6.35
C PRO A 3 -10.71 6.38 7.28
N GLU A 4 -11.04 6.47 8.57
CA GLU A 4 -10.64 5.44 9.53
C GLU A 4 -11.28 4.06 9.33
N ASN A 5 -12.32 3.96 8.48
CA ASN A 5 -12.98 2.70 8.17
C ASN A 5 -12.36 1.98 6.97
N LEU A 6 -11.56 2.66 6.13
CA LEU A 6 -10.91 2.03 4.98
C LEU A 6 -9.84 1.06 5.48
N PRO A 7 -9.89 -0.24 5.18
CA PRO A 7 -8.92 -1.17 5.74
C PRO A 7 -7.50 -0.79 5.33
N LYS A 8 -6.54 -1.00 6.23
CA LYS A 8 -5.15 -0.61 5.96
C LYS A 8 -4.54 -1.58 4.94
N ALA A 9 -4.08 -1.04 3.81
CA ALA A 9 -3.66 -1.84 2.67
C ALA A 9 -2.36 -1.33 2.05
N ILE A 10 -1.57 -2.27 1.52
CA ILE A 10 -0.40 -2.00 0.69
C ILE A 10 -0.60 -2.63 -0.68
N PHE A 11 -0.28 -1.87 -1.73
CA PHE A 11 -0.44 -2.27 -3.12
C PHE A 11 0.93 -2.26 -3.79
N TYR A 12 1.32 -3.38 -4.38
CA TYR A 12 2.59 -3.58 -5.07
C TYR A 12 2.40 -3.51 -6.58
N PHE A 13 3.24 -2.70 -7.23
CA PHE A 13 3.24 -2.53 -8.69
C PHE A 13 4.65 -2.71 -9.24
N LYS A 14 4.74 -3.25 -10.47
CA LYS A 14 6.02 -3.40 -11.20
C LYS A 14 6.75 -2.09 -11.50
N SER A 15 6.04 -0.96 -11.53
CA SER A 15 6.65 0.32 -11.87
C SER A 15 6.10 1.48 -11.06
N ARG A 16 6.98 2.46 -10.85
CA ARG A 16 6.66 3.73 -10.16
C ARG A 16 5.52 4.48 -10.88
N ARG A 17 5.48 4.38 -12.21
CA ARG A 17 4.43 4.98 -13.04
C ARG A 17 3.07 4.33 -12.79
N LEU A 18 3.01 3.00 -12.71
CA LEU A 18 1.77 2.28 -12.41
C LEU A 18 1.25 2.61 -11.01
N ALA A 19 2.13 2.61 -10.00
CA ALA A 19 1.74 2.97 -8.62
C ALA A 19 1.14 4.38 -8.53
N ARG A 20 1.76 5.37 -9.19
CA ARG A 20 1.24 6.74 -9.25
C ARG A 20 -0.10 6.82 -9.98
N ARG A 21 -0.18 6.20 -11.16
CA ARG A 21 -1.40 6.18 -11.96
C ARG A 21 -2.56 5.52 -11.23
N ALA A 22 -2.30 4.45 -10.47
CA ALA A 22 -3.31 3.79 -9.65
C ALA A 22 -3.87 4.74 -8.58
N VAL A 23 -3.02 5.51 -7.89
CA VAL A 23 -3.46 6.55 -6.94
C VAL A 23 -4.33 7.60 -7.63
N ASP A 24 -3.89 8.11 -8.78
CA ASP A 24 -4.63 9.15 -9.50
C ASP A 24 -6.02 8.65 -9.93
N ILE A 25 -6.10 7.45 -10.52
CA ILE A 25 -7.38 6.83 -10.93
C ILE A 25 -8.28 6.60 -9.71
N LEU A 26 -7.77 5.99 -8.65
CA LEU A 26 -8.59 5.69 -7.47
C LEU A 26 -9.07 6.96 -6.76
N ARG A 27 -8.28 8.03 -6.75
CA ARG A 27 -8.74 9.32 -6.22
C ARG A 27 -9.89 9.91 -7.04
N LEU A 28 -9.93 9.70 -8.36
CA LEU A 28 -11.06 10.13 -9.19
C LEU A 28 -12.32 9.31 -8.90
N LEU A 29 -12.18 8.01 -8.61
CA LEU A 29 -13.28 7.10 -8.32
C LEU A 29 -13.81 7.21 -6.89
N LEU A 30 -12.97 7.65 -5.93
CA LEU A 30 -13.34 7.76 -4.52
C LEU A 30 -13.98 9.12 -4.18
N PRO A 31 -14.89 9.13 -3.20
CA PRO A 31 -15.38 10.36 -2.56
C PRO A 31 -14.23 11.26 -2.09
N GLU A 32 -14.43 12.57 -2.17
CA GLU A 32 -13.39 13.58 -1.90
C GLU A 32 -12.68 13.38 -0.55
N HIS A 33 -13.45 13.08 0.49
CA HIS A 33 -12.94 12.92 1.85
C HIS A 33 -12.08 11.66 2.05
N LEU A 34 -12.07 10.70 1.12
CA LEU A 34 -11.21 9.50 1.17
C LEU A 34 -9.92 9.66 0.35
N ARG A 35 -9.84 10.65 -0.55
CA ARG A 35 -8.73 10.80 -1.50
C ARG A 35 -7.39 11.06 -0.80
N SER A 36 -7.43 11.71 0.36
CA SER A 36 -6.29 11.99 1.23
C SER A 36 -5.79 10.75 1.99
N SER A 37 -6.46 9.59 1.89
CA SER A 37 -6.01 8.33 2.51
C SER A 37 -5.15 7.47 1.61
N LEU A 38 -4.95 7.87 0.35
CA LEU A 38 -4.21 7.13 -0.68
C LEU A 38 -2.91 7.85 -1.01
N TYR A 39 -1.77 7.18 -0.93
CA TYR A 39 -0.48 7.78 -1.34
C TYR A 39 0.43 6.80 -2.06
N ALA A 40 1.15 7.31 -3.06
CA ALA A 40 2.25 6.58 -3.69
C ALA A 40 3.52 6.70 -2.84
N TYR A 41 4.23 5.58 -2.70
CA TYR A 41 5.48 5.45 -1.97
C TYR A 41 6.50 4.71 -2.84
N THR A 42 7.38 5.46 -3.50
CA THR A 42 8.32 4.93 -4.49
C THR A 42 9.67 5.64 -4.39
N ALA A 43 10.73 5.03 -4.94
CA ALA A 43 12.10 5.54 -4.82
C ALA A 43 12.36 6.92 -5.46
N VAL A 44 11.45 7.40 -6.32
CA VAL A 44 11.57 8.72 -6.99
C VAL A 44 11.17 9.89 -6.09
N TYR A 45 10.52 9.63 -4.95
CA TYR A 45 10.20 10.68 -3.98
C TYR A 45 11.37 10.94 -3.03
N SER A 46 11.49 12.19 -2.58
CA SER A 46 12.52 12.61 -1.62
C SER A 46 12.37 11.89 -0.28
N ASP A 47 13.46 11.81 0.48
CA ASP A 47 13.46 11.18 1.81
C ASP A 47 12.47 11.86 2.76
N LYS A 48 12.42 13.19 2.76
CA LYS A 48 11.42 13.96 3.53
C LYS A 48 9.98 13.59 3.20
N TYR A 49 9.67 13.35 1.92
CA TYR A 49 8.33 12.88 1.53
C TYR A 49 8.08 11.46 2.04
N LYS A 50 9.05 10.56 1.85
CA LYS A 50 8.94 9.17 2.28
C LYS A 50 8.72 9.08 3.78
N GLU A 51 9.53 9.76 4.59
CA GLU A 51 9.36 9.83 6.04
C GLU A 51 7.97 10.31 6.46
N LYS A 52 7.49 11.39 5.81
CA LYS A 52 6.17 11.96 6.09
C LYS A 52 5.04 10.97 5.80
N VAL A 53 5.06 10.36 4.62
CA VAL A 53 4.05 9.37 4.21
C VAL A 53 4.09 8.13 5.08
N MET A 54 5.28 7.63 5.44
CA MET A 54 5.41 6.50 6.36
C MET A 54 4.89 6.82 7.75
N LYS A 55 5.15 8.03 8.26
CA LYS A 55 4.58 8.48 9.54
C LYS A 55 3.05 8.46 9.47
N TRP A 56 2.47 9.04 8.42
CA TRP A 56 1.02 9.06 8.24
C TRP A 56 0.41 7.67 8.05
N PHE A 57 1.11 6.76 7.37
CA PHE A 57 0.68 5.38 7.24
C PHE A 57 0.69 4.68 8.59
N ARG A 58 1.77 4.82 9.38
CA ARG A 58 1.85 4.28 10.74
C ARG A 58 0.74 4.81 11.66
N THR A 59 0.41 6.10 11.59
CA THR A 59 -0.65 6.69 12.41
C THR A 59 -2.07 6.50 11.84
N GLY A 60 -2.22 5.77 10.72
CA GLY A 60 -3.53 5.50 10.11
C GLY A 60 -4.18 6.67 9.36
N GLN A 61 -3.45 7.77 9.12
CA GLN A 61 -3.92 8.88 8.28
C GLN A 61 -3.91 8.47 6.79
N VAL A 62 -2.85 7.78 6.38
CA VAL A 62 -2.84 7.04 5.11
C VAL A 62 -3.33 5.64 5.39
N ARG A 63 -4.32 5.19 4.60
CA ARG A 63 -4.90 3.84 4.70
C ARG A 63 -4.39 2.94 3.59
N TRP A 64 -4.19 3.48 2.39
CA TRP A 64 -3.76 2.72 1.22
C TRP A 64 -2.43 3.26 0.69
N LEU A 65 -1.42 2.41 0.70
CA LEU A 65 -0.06 2.74 0.26
C LEU A 65 0.27 2.04 -1.05
N PHE A 66 0.70 2.78 -2.06
CA PHE A 66 0.96 2.27 -3.41
C PHE A 66 2.46 2.30 -3.70
N CYS A 67 3.11 1.14 -3.75
CA CYS A 67 4.56 1.06 -3.82
C CYS A 67 5.07 0.15 -4.93
N THR A 68 6.36 0.31 -5.23
CA THR A 68 7.16 -0.69 -5.94
C THR A 68 7.89 -1.56 -4.93
N ASP A 69 8.35 -2.74 -5.35
CA ASP A 69 9.03 -3.73 -4.49
C ASP A 69 10.16 -3.11 -3.66
N ALA A 70 11.06 -2.37 -4.31
CA ALA A 70 12.19 -1.71 -3.64
C ALA A 70 11.80 -0.66 -2.60
N ALA A 71 10.56 -0.14 -2.65
CA ALA A 71 10.07 0.86 -1.70
C ALA A 71 9.21 0.25 -0.59
N GLY A 72 8.48 -0.84 -0.86
CA GLY A 72 7.70 -1.54 0.16
C GLY A 72 8.54 -2.42 1.11
N MET A 73 9.79 -2.72 0.74
CA MET A 73 10.71 -3.51 1.58
C MET A 73 11.30 -2.67 2.72
N GLY A 74 11.12 -3.14 3.96
CA GLY A 74 11.82 -2.63 5.15
C GLY A 74 10.98 -1.83 6.14
N CYS A 75 9.72 -1.53 5.83
CA CYS A 75 8.83 -0.88 6.80
C CYS A 75 8.09 -1.95 7.61
N ASP A 76 8.46 -2.09 8.89
CA ASP A 76 7.71 -2.91 9.83
C ASP A 76 6.45 -2.17 10.29
N ILE A 77 5.30 -2.58 9.74
CA ILE A 77 3.99 -2.00 10.02
C ILE A 77 3.07 -3.17 10.37
N PRO A 78 2.73 -3.33 11.66
CA PRO A 78 2.11 -4.56 12.13
C PRO A 78 0.64 -4.71 11.71
N ASP A 79 -0.04 -3.59 11.45
CA ASP A 79 -1.49 -3.46 11.31
C ASP A 79 -1.97 -3.38 9.85
N ILE A 80 -1.28 -4.03 8.91
CA ILE A 80 -1.73 -4.10 7.50
C ILE A 80 -2.72 -5.27 7.33
N GLU A 81 -3.94 -4.97 6.88
CA GLU A 81 -5.03 -5.94 6.64
C GLU A 81 -4.95 -6.57 5.24
N PHE A 82 -4.51 -5.80 4.25
CA PHE A 82 -4.45 -6.25 2.86
C PHE A 82 -3.08 -6.02 2.25
N SER A 83 -2.54 -7.06 1.62
CA SER A 83 -1.40 -6.97 0.71
C SER A 83 -1.86 -7.33 -0.69
N VAL A 84 -1.82 -6.35 -1.60
CA VAL A 84 -2.30 -6.50 -2.98
C VAL A 84 -1.12 -6.50 -3.93
N VAL A 85 -0.92 -7.58 -4.68
CA VAL A 85 0.11 -7.67 -5.71
C VAL A 85 -0.55 -7.51 -7.07
N TYR A 86 -0.16 -6.47 -7.83
CA TYR A 86 -0.73 -6.19 -9.15
C TYR A 86 0.24 -6.58 -10.27
N GLY A 87 -0.23 -7.48 -11.14
CA GLY A 87 0.50 -8.04 -12.27
C GLY A 87 1.22 -9.36 -11.96
N VAL A 88 1.85 -9.92 -12.99
CA VAL A 88 2.59 -11.19 -12.90
C VAL A 88 3.84 -11.03 -12.05
N ASP A 89 4.12 -11.95 -11.15
CA ASP A 89 5.32 -11.95 -10.31
C ASP A 89 5.78 -13.40 -10.09
N ASP A 90 7.00 -13.61 -9.61
CA ASP A 90 7.38 -14.95 -9.16
C ASP A 90 6.69 -15.26 -7.83
N LEU A 91 6.38 -16.55 -7.61
CA LEU A 91 5.62 -16.98 -6.43
C LEU A 91 6.32 -16.57 -5.12
N CYS A 92 7.65 -16.68 -5.05
CA CYS A 92 8.39 -16.33 -3.85
C CYS A 92 8.30 -14.82 -3.56
N SER A 93 8.47 -13.97 -4.56
CA SER A 93 8.33 -12.51 -4.44
C SER A 93 6.89 -12.12 -4.06
N ALA A 94 5.90 -12.72 -4.70
CA ALA A 94 4.50 -12.49 -4.37
C ALA A 94 4.20 -12.88 -2.92
N MET A 95 4.65 -14.05 -2.47
CA MET A 95 4.48 -14.52 -1.09
C MET A 95 5.20 -13.64 -0.07
N GLN A 96 6.41 -13.15 -0.38
CA GLN A 96 7.13 -12.21 0.49
C GLN A 96 6.39 -10.88 0.64
N LYS A 97 5.75 -10.38 -0.42
CA LYS A 97 4.88 -9.20 -0.39
C LYS A 97 3.62 -9.48 0.43
N GLY A 98 3.01 -10.64 0.26
CA GLY A 98 1.87 -11.11 1.05
C GLY A 98 2.16 -11.12 2.55
N GLY A 99 3.30 -11.70 2.96
CA GLY A 99 3.74 -11.82 4.36
C GLY A 99 4.08 -10.49 5.06
N ARG A 100 3.88 -9.34 4.40
CA ARG A 100 3.94 -8.02 5.04
C ARG A 100 2.65 -7.65 5.75
N ALA A 101 1.53 -8.28 5.40
CA ALA A 101 0.26 -8.10 6.10
C ALA A 101 0.12 -9.06 7.30
N GLY A 102 -0.74 -8.71 8.25
CA GLY A 102 -1.13 -9.61 9.35
C GLY A 102 -0.04 -9.89 10.38
N ARG A 103 0.84 -8.92 10.64
CA ARG A 103 1.94 -9.07 11.62
C ARG A 103 1.49 -8.82 13.06
N MET A 104 0.34 -8.20 13.27
CA MET A 104 -0.25 -8.02 14.59
C MET A 104 -0.88 -9.33 15.10
N PRO A 105 -0.59 -9.78 16.34
CA PRO A 105 -1.21 -10.97 16.91
C PRO A 105 -2.73 -10.91 16.89
N GLY A 106 -3.39 -11.99 16.47
CA GLY A 106 -4.86 -12.08 16.40
C GLY A 106 -5.49 -11.34 15.21
N MET A 107 -4.69 -10.69 14.36
CA MET A 107 -5.17 -10.00 13.17
C MET A 107 -5.33 -10.98 12.00
N GLN A 108 -6.48 -10.91 11.32
CA GLN A 108 -6.65 -11.56 10.03
C GLN A 108 -6.19 -10.62 8.92
N ALA A 109 -5.36 -11.14 8.02
CA ALA A 109 -4.92 -10.42 6.84
C ALA A 109 -5.15 -11.24 5.57
N ARG A 110 -5.25 -10.54 4.43
CA ARG A 110 -5.48 -11.14 3.13
C ARG A 110 -4.41 -10.69 2.14
N MET A 111 -3.81 -11.65 1.47
CA MET A 111 -3.07 -11.40 0.24
C MET A 111 -4.03 -11.50 -0.95
N ILE A 112 -4.03 -10.50 -1.82
CA ILE A 112 -4.78 -10.51 -3.08
C ILE A 112 -3.77 -10.39 -4.21
N TRP A 113 -3.70 -11.40 -5.06
CA TRP A 113 -2.86 -11.35 -6.26
C TRP A 113 -3.74 -11.13 -7.48
N LEU A 114 -3.65 -9.94 -8.06
CA LEU A 114 -4.40 -9.54 -9.25
C LEU A 114 -3.52 -9.77 -10.48
N ILE A 115 -3.85 -10.79 -11.25
CA ILE A 115 -3.18 -11.18 -12.49
C ILE A 115 -4.19 -11.04 -13.64
N GLU A 116 -3.73 -10.55 -14.78
CA GLU A 116 -4.47 -10.56 -16.05
C GLU A 116 -4.14 -11.83 -16.84
#